data_AF-A0AA36GQ04-F1
#
_entry.id   AF-A0AA36GQ04-F1
#
_cell.length_a   1.000
_cell.length_b   1.000
_cell.length_c   1.000
_cell.angle_alpha   90.00
_cell.angle_beta   90.00
_cell.angle_gamma   90.00
#
_symmetry.space_group_name_H-M   'P 1'
#
loop_
_entity.id
_entity.type
_entity.pdbx_description
1 polymer ?
#
loop_
_entity_poly.entity_id
_entity_poly.type
_entity_poly.pdbx_seq_one_letter_code
_entity_poly.pdbx_strand_id
1 'polypeptide(L)'
;MWLIILLFLIATIPPTADASDVGATMKLSCMYAYASKLPENHRFWAKVRLMKKNGTSGGATLDEQKQINSDREPHMQFTMSANDIKDPKDLYIDIKHNCVQNHTTTYQVKDVDVEMDSNNPTVKDVGTIFLP
;
A
#
# COMPACT_ATOMS: atom_id res chain seq x y z
N MET A 1 -54.07 10.44 -41.36
CA MET A 1 -52.60 10.28 -41.33
C MET A 1 -52.17 10.49 -39.89
N TRP A 2 -51.94 9.41 -39.14
CA TRP A 2 -51.64 9.49 -37.70
C TRP A 2 -50.14 9.72 -37.50
N LEU A 3 -49.80 10.77 -36.75
CA LEU A 3 -48.44 11.14 -36.37
C LEU A 3 -48.06 10.36 -35.10
N ILE A 4 -47.15 9.39 -35.19
CA ILE A 4 -46.59 8.70 -34.03
C ILE A 4 -45.35 9.48 -33.59
N ILE A 5 -45.45 10.17 -32.46
CA ILE A 5 -44.31 10.82 -31.80
C ILE A 5 -43.56 9.75 -31.02
N LEU A 6 -42.39 9.35 -31.51
CA LEU A 6 -41.47 8.45 -30.82
C LEU A 6 -40.61 9.28 -29.84
N LEU A 7 -40.97 9.24 -28.56
CA LEU A 7 -40.16 9.82 -27.48
C LEU A 7 -38.96 8.90 -27.22
N PHE A 8 -37.80 9.24 -27.79
CA PHE A 8 -36.52 8.64 -27.40
C PHE A 8 -36.14 9.13 -25.99
N LEU A 9 -36.44 8.33 -24.96
CA LEU A 9 -35.81 8.47 -23.66
C LEU A 9 -34.32 8.14 -23.83
N ILE A 10 -33.46 9.15 -23.86
CA ILE A 10 -32.01 8.97 -23.77
C ILE A 10 -31.72 8.70 -22.29
N ALA A 11 -31.71 7.42 -21.91
CA ALA A 11 -31.18 6.99 -20.63
C ALA A 11 -29.68 7.32 -20.63
N THR A 12 -29.30 8.39 -19.93
CA THR A 12 -27.90 8.74 -19.69
C THR A 12 -27.34 7.68 -18.74
N ILE A 13 -26.63 6.70 -19.30
CA ILE A 13 -25.84 5.76 -18.50
C ILE A 13 -24.73 6.59 -17.85
N PRO A 14 -24.69 6.71 -16.50
CA PRO A 14 -23.60 7.43 -15.85
C PRO A 14 -22.28 6.76 -16.24
N PRO A 15 -21.22 7.54 -16.52
CA PRO A 15 -19.92 6.97 -16.83
C PRO A 15 -19.51 6.07 -15.67
N THR A 16 -19.27 4.80 -15.96
CA THR A 16 -18.68 3.86 -15.02
C THR A 16 -17.28 4.39 -14.72
N ALA A 17 -17.02 4.81 -13.47
CA ALA A 17 -15.66 5.14 -13.05
C ALA A 17 -14.78 3.91 -13.34
N ASP A 18 -13.77 4.09 -14.19
CA ASP A 18 -12.88 3.01 -14.60
C ASP A 18 -12.20 2.43 -13.36
N ALA A 19 -12.56 1.20 -13.03
CA ALA A 19 -11.93 0.45 -11.95
C ALA A 19 -10.51 0.11 -12.40
N SER A 20 -9.55 0.27 -11.51
CA SER A 20 -8.13 0.10 -11.83
C SER A 20 -7.42 -0.81 -10.84
N ASP A 21 -6.44 -1.55 -11.32
CA ASP A 21 -5.53 -2.32 -10.48
C ASP A 21 -4.41 -1.42 -9.99
N VAL A 22 -4.18 -1.42 -8.67
CA VAL A 22 -3.18 -0.59 -7.99
C VAL A 22 -2.21 -1.46 -7.19
N GLY A 23 -1.00 -0.96 -6.95
CA GLY A 23 -0.10 -1.66 -6.04
C GLY A 23 1.23 -0.95 -5.81
N ALA A 24 2.03 -1.55 -4.93
CA ALA A 24 3.35 -1.05 -4.59
C ALA A 24 4.33 -2.20 -4.35
N THR A 25 5.51 -2.13 -4.94
CA THR A 25 6.67 -2.94 -4.55
C THR A 25 7.63 -2.10 -3.74
N MET A 26 8.23 -2.67 -2.71
CA MET A 26 9.22 -1.96 -1.88
C MET A 26 10.19 -2.92 -1.20
N LYS A 27 11.35 -2.38 -0.85
CA LYS A 27 12.32 -3.00 0.06
C LYS A 27 12.34 -2.23 1.37
N LEU A 28 12.01 -2.88 2.48
CA LEU A 28 12.21 -2.31 3.81
C LEU A 28 13.62 -2.64 4.30
N SER A 29 14.37 -1.66 4.80
CA SER A 29 15.71 -1.86 5.35
C SER A 29 15.82 -1.25 6.74
N CYS A 30 16.21 -2.05 7.74
CA CYS A 30 16.39 -1.59 9.10
C CYS A 30 17.72 -0.83 9.26
N MET A 31 17.68 0.44 9.69
CA MET A 31 18.87 1.30 9.77
C MET A 31 19.85 0.93 10.88
N TYR A 32 19.39 0.27 11.94
CA TYR A 32 20.26 -0.14 13.06
C TYR A 32 20.90 -1.51 12.87
N ALA A 33 20.73 -2.12 11.71
CA ALA A 33 21.52 -3.29 11.36
C ALA A 33 22.97 -2.87 11.10
N TYR A 34 23.79 -2.98 12.14
CA TYR A 34 25.23 -2.66 12.08
C TYR A 34 26.05 -3.72 11.30
N ALA A 35 25.46 -4.88 10.99
CA ALA A 35 26.09 -6.00 10.31
C ALA A 35 25.19 -6.55 9.20
N SER A 36 25.72 -7.43 8.34
CA SER A 36 24.96 -8.14 7.30
C SER A 36 23.84 -9.02 7.87
N LYS A 37 23.81 -9.26 9.19
CA LYS A 37 22.76 -10.00 9.92
C LYS A 37 22.45 -9.35 11.27
N LEU A 38 21.22 -9.51 11.72
CA LEU A 38 20.77 -9.12 13.05
C LEU A 38 21.31 -10.08 14.14
N PRO A 39 21.34 -9.67 15.42
CA PRO A 39 21.68 -10.55 16.55
C PRO A 39 20.83 -11.82 16.59
N GLU A 40 21.36 -12.90 17.17
CA GLU A 40 20.72 -14.24 17.13
C GLU A 40 19.34 -14.31 17.76
N ASN A 41 19.12 -13.51 18.81
CA ASN A 41 17.84 -13.38 19.52
C ASN A 41 16.93 -12.31 18.92
N HIS A 42 17.32 -11.67 17.82
CA HIS A 42 16.55 -10.63 17.17
C HIS A 42 16.02 -11.11 15.82
N ARG A 43 14.75 -10.81 15.56
CA ARG A 43 14.11 -11.03 14.27
C ARG A 43 13.43 -9.73 13.89
N PHE A 44 13.82 -9.18 12.75
CA PHE A 44 13.09 -8.07 12.16
C PHE A 44 11.73 -8.61 11.69
N TRP A 45 10.69 -7.83 11.85
CA TRP A 45 9.37 -8.07 11.34
C TRP A 45 8.74 -6.75 10.92
N ALA A 46 7.86 -6.84 9.94
CA ALA A 46 7.07 -5.74 9.47
C ALA A 46 5.69 -6.22 9.06
N LYS A 47 4.69 -5.39 9.35
CA LYS A 47 3.36 -5.45 8.78
C LYS A 47 3.21 -4.22 7.90
N VAL A 48 2.89 -4.43 6.64
CA VAL A 48 2.73 -3.40 5.62
C VAL A 48 1.30 -3.44 5.12
N ARG A 49 0.66 -2.29 5.02
CA ARG A 49 -0.73 -2.14 4.57
C ARG A 49 -0.81 -1.15 3.43
N LEU A 50 -1.44 -1.54 2.32
CA LEU A 50 -1.86 -0.61 1.28
C LEU A 50 -3.17 -0.01 1.74
N MET A 51 -3.20 1.31 1.87
CA MET A 51 -4.31 2.03 2.45
C MET A 51 -4.84 3.05 1.43
N LYS A 52 -6.16 3.26 1.42
CA LYS A 52 -6.81 4.39 0.74
C LYS A 52 -7.32 5.38 1.79
N LYS A 53 -6.99 6.66 1.69
CA LYS A 53 -7.59 7.67 2.57
C LYS A 53 -9.11 7.70 2.31
N ASN A 54 -9.90 7.45 3.33
CA ASN A 54 -11.29 7.86 3.37
C ASN A 54 -11.30 9.19 4.15
N GLY A 55 -12.24 10.11 3.92
CA GLY A 55 -12.24 11.46 4.54
C GLY A 55 -12.36 11.49 6.08
N THR A 56 -12.07 10.38 6.76
CA THR A 56 -12.03 10.16 8.20
C THR A 56 -10.66 9.61 8.60
N SER A 57 -10.25 9.82 9.86
CA SER A 57 -9.03 9.21 10.40
C SER A 57 -9.12 7.68 10.35
N GLY A 58 -8.28 7.04 9.52
CA GLY A 58 -8.11 5.58 9.55
C GLY A 58 -7.94 4.89 8.19
N GLY A 59 -8.35 5.51 7.09
CA GLY A 59 -8.27 4.91 5.75
C GLY A 59 -9.02 3.57 5.62
N ALA A 60 -9.04 3.01 4.42
CA ALA A 60 -9.48 1.63 4.18
C ALA A 60 -8.26 0.80 3.76
N THR A 61 -8.05 -0.35 4.42
CA THR A 61 -7.03 -1.31 4.01
C THR A 61 -7.47 -1.99 2.71
N LEU A 62 -6.64 -1.89 1.68
CA LEU A 62 -6.82 -2.55 0.39
C LEU A 62 -6.08 -3.89 0.35
N ASP A 63 -4.87 -3.93 0.93
CA ASP A 63 -4.05 -5.14 1.06
C ASP A 63 -3.24 -5.06 2.37
N GLU A 64 -2.92 -6.20 2.97
CA GLU A 64 -2.08 -6.31 4.16
C GLU A 64 -1.14 -7.50 4.04
N GLN A 65 0.15 -7.27 4.30
CA GLN A 65 1.15 -8.31 4.37
C GLN A 65 1.94 -8.21 5.67
N LYS A 66 2.29 -9.37 6.23
CA LYS A 66 3.16 -9.46 7.40
C LYS A 66 4.28 -10.44 7.11
N GLN A 67 5.51 -10.01 7.37
CA GLN A 67 6.70 -10.84 7.23
C GLN A 67 7.58 -10.75 8.48
N ILE A 68 8.31 -11.83 8.72
CA ILE A 68 9.34 -11.96 9.76
C ILE A 68 10.56 -12.60 9.09
N ASN A 69 11.72 -12.00 9.28
CA ASN A 69 12.94 -12.41 8.61
C ASN A 69 13.50 -13.65 9.32
N SER A 70 13.26 -14.85 8.80
CA SER A 70 13.77 -16.11 9.37
C SER A 70 15.30 -16.09 9.51
N ASP A 71 15.98 -15.52 8.51
CA ASP A 71 17.43 -15.60 8.34
C ASP A 71 18.21 -14.43 8.94
N ARG A 72 17.53 -13.60 9.76
CA ARG A 72 18.09 -12.41 10.41
C ARG A 72 18.60 -11.37 9.40
N GLU A 73 18.13 -11.41 8.17
CA GLU A 73 18.44 -10.37 7.20
C GLU A 73 17.93 -9.02 7.70
N PRO A 74 18.64 -7.91 7.45
CA PRO A 74 18.21 -6.60 7.91
C PRO A 74 17.17 -5.94 6.98
N HIS A 75 16.66 -6.69 6.00
CA HIS A 75 15.73 -6.19 5.00
C HIS A 75 14.66 -7.22 4.65
N MET A 76 13.55 -6.74 4.08
CA MET A 76 12.44 -7.55 3.56
C MET A 76 11.90 -6.91 2.28
N GLN A 77 11.32 -7.71 1.40
CA GLN A 77 10.66 -7.24 0.19
C GLN A 77 9.15 -7.44 0.31
N PHE A 78 8.39 -6.43 -0.09
CA PHE A 78 6.93 -6.47 -0.10
C PHE A 78 6.43 -6.12 -1.51
N THR A 79 5.35 -6.78 -1.92
CA THR A 79 4.63 -6.49 -3.17
C THR A 79 3.16 -6.52 -2.85
N MET A 80 2.52 -5.37 -2.76
CA MET A 80 1.09 -5.26 -2.45
C MET A 80 0.30 -4.86 -3.68
N SER A 81 -0.92 -5.38 -3.78
CA SER A 81 -1.80 -5.08 -4.91
C SER A 81 -3.26 -5.15 -4.51
N ALA A 82 -4.08 -4.32 -5.13
CA ALA A 82 -5.53 -4.38 -5.01
C ALA A 82 -6.16 -4.13 -6.38
N ASN A 83 -7.22 -4.88 -6.69
CA ASN A 83 -7.90 -4.83 -7.97
C ASN A 83 -9.22 -4.08 -7.84
N ASP A 84 -9.77 -3.67 -8.98
CA ASP A 84 -11.09 -3.03 -9.08
C ASP A 84 -11.24 -1.76 -8.20
N ILE A 85 -10.15 -1.01 -7.99
CA ILE A 85 -10.18 0.20 -7.17
C ILE A 85 -10.77 1.34 -7.98
N LYS A 86 -11.96 1.79 -7.56
CA LYS A 86 -12.60 3.00 -8.09
C LYS A 86 -11.90 4.24 -7.54
N ASP A 87 -11.52 5.15 -8.43
CA ASP A 87 -10.80 6.40 -8.11
C ASP A 87 -9.51 6.12 -7.30
N PRO A 88 -8.42 5.71 -7.97
CA PRO A 88 -7.16 5.28 -7.33
C PRO A 88 -6.31 6.47 -6.84
N LYS A 89 -6.94 7.41 -6.13
CA LYS A 89 -6.29 8.56 -5.50
C LYS A 89 -6.09 8.32 -4.01
N ASP A 90 -5.20 9.11 -3.42
CA ASP A 90 -4.94 9.15 -1.98
C ASP A 90 -4.55 7.80 -1.37
N LEU A 91 -3.74 7.04 -2.11
CA LEU A 91 -3.17 5.78 -1.67
C LEU A 91 -1.89 6.02 -0.86
N TYR A 92 -1.70 5.25 0.20
CA TYR A 92 -0.50 5.31 1.02
C TYR A 92 -0.17 3.95 1.62
N ILE A 93 1.05 3.82 2.12
CA ILE A 93 1.56 2.60 2.73
C ILE A 93 1.76 2.87 4.21
N ASP A 94 1.05 2.13 5.05
CA ASP A 94 1.28 2.10 6.49
C ASP A 94 2.23 0.94 6.81
N ILE A 95 3.32 1.25 7.52
CA ILE A 95 4.37 0.29 7.88
C ILE A 95 4.50 0.24 9.39
N LYS A 96 4.12 -0.89 9.97
CA LYS A 96 4.37 -1.19 11.39
C LYS A 96 5.55 -2.16 11.50
N HIS A 97 6.58 -1.80 12.26
CA HIS A 97 7.82 -2.59 12.33
C HIS A 97 8.47 -2.61 13.72
N ASN A 98 9.43 -3.52 13.93
CA ASN A 98 10.29 -3.53 15.12
C ASN A 98 11.77 -3.22 14.82
N CYS A 99 12.09 -2.60 13.68
CA CYS A 99 13.39 -1.92 13.59
C CYS A 99 13.42 -0.82 14.66
N VAL A 100 14.30 -0.98 15.66
CA VAL A 100 14.54 -0.05 16.76
C VAL A 100 15.98 -0.24 17.24
N GLN A 101 16.61 0.82 17.74
CA GLN A 101 18.01 0.80 18.15
C GLN A 101 18.25 -0.14 19.33
N ASN A 102 17.35 -0.10 20.32
CA ASN A 102 17.36 -1.00 21.47
C ASN A 102 16.36 -2.10 21.22
N HIS A 103 16.83 -3.33 21.01
CA HIS A 103 16.09 -4.58 20.68
C HIS A 103 15.01 -5.03 21.68
N THR A 104 14.48 -4.08 22.46
CA THR A 104 13.30 -4.18 23.31
C THR A 104 12.04 -4.49 22.49
N THR A 105 10.98 -4.91 23.17
CA THR A 105 9.66 -5.29 22.60
C THR A 105 8.87 -4.11 22.00
N THR A 106 9.50 -2.97 21.75
CA THR A 106 8.85 -1.79 21.17
C THR A 106 8.71 -1.92 19.65
N TYR A 107 7.62 -1.35 19.11
CA TYR A 107 7.39 -1.23 17.68
C TYR A 107 7.25 0.25 17.32
N GLN A 108 7.58 0.58 16.08
CA GLN A 108 7.32 1.89 15.48
C GLN A 108 6.33 1.75 14.33
N VAL A 109 5.68 2.87 13.98
CA VAL A 109 4.81 3.00 12.81
C VAL A 109 5.39 4.11 11.94
N LYS A 110 5.52 3.85 10.65
CA LYS A 110 5.96 4.79 9.63
C LYS A 110 4.99 4.75 8.46
N ASP A 111 4.46 5.91 8.12
CA ASP A 111 3.61 6.07 6.94
C ASP A 111 4.46 6.59 5.79
N VAL A 112 4.26 6.02 4.60
CA VAL A 112 4.89 6.43 3.35
C VAL A 112 3.78 6.67 2.35
N ASP A 113 3.56 7.93 1.98
CA ASP A 113 2.65 8.24 0.88
C ASP A 113 3.18 7.59 -0.40
N VAL A 114 2.30 6.90 -1.11
CA VAL A 114 2.60 6.38 -2.45
C VAL A 114 1.88 7.27 -3.40
N GLU A 115 2.62 8.22 -3.96
CA GLU A 115 2.12 9.06 -5.04
C GLU A 115 1.82 8.18 -6.25
N MET A 116 0.57 7.72 -6.35
CA MET A 116 0.07 7.07 -7.55
C MET A 116 -0.39 8.13 -8.54
N ASP A 117 0.00 7.97 -9.79
CA ASP A 117 -0.53 8.80 -10.85
C ASP A 117 -1.95 8.29 -11.11
N SER A 118 -2.96 9.13 -10.86
CA SER A 118 -4.36 8.75 -11.09
C SER A 118 -4.67 8.40 -12.54
N ASN A 119 -3.81 8.79 -13.49
CA ASN A 119 -3.93 8.46 -14.92
C ASN A 119 -3.20 7.17 -15.30
N ASN A 120 -2.30 6.67 -14.45
CA ASN A 120 -1.62 5.40 -14.64
C ASN A 120 -1.42 4.67 -13.29
N PRO A 121 -2.50 4.11 -12.73
CA PRO A 121 -2.54 3.57 -11.38
C PRO A 121 -1.85 2.20 -11.22
N THR A 122 -0.92 1.81 -12.08
CA THR A 122 -0.25 0.51 -12.02
C THR A 122 0.61 0.31 -10.76
N VAL A 123 0.98 -0.94 -10.47
CA VAL A 123 1.94 -1.29 -9.42
C VAL A 123 3.21 -0.44 -9.56
N LYS A 124 3.51 0.38 -8.56
CA LYS A 124 4.71 1.25 -8.54
C LYS A 124 5.82 0.67 -7.70
N ASP A 125 7.06 0.79 -8.18
CA ASP A 125 8.23 0.57 -7.34
C ASP A 125 8.51 1.80 -6.49
N VAL A 126 8.31 1.66 -5.18
CA VAL A 126 8.59 2.70 -4.17
C VAL A 126 10.08 2.70 -3.78
N GLY A 127 10.83 1.68 -4.20
CA GLY A 127 12.25 1.56 -3.91
C GLY A 127 12.53 1.10 -2.48
N THR A 128 13.65 1.58 -1.91
CA THR A 128 14.08 1.18 -0.56
C THR A 128 13.62 2.19 0.49
N ILE A 129 12.86 1.73 1.47
CA ILE A 129 12.43 2.50 2.63
C ILE A 129 13.32 2.14 3.81
N PHE A 130 14.11 3.11 4.27
CA PHE A 130 14.92 2.97 5.47
C PHE A 130 14.08 3.23 6.72
N LEU A 131 14.09 2.28 7.65
CA LEU A 131 13.33 2.31 8.90
C LEU A 131 14.24 2.66 10.08
N PRO A 132 13.87 3.67 10.89
CA PRO A 132 14.61 4.08 12.08
C PRO A 132 14.19 3.26 13.30
#